data_AF-A0AAW7U7R3-F1
#
_entry.id   AF-A0AAW7U7R3-F1
#
_cell.length_a   1.000
_cell.length_b   1.000
_cell.length_c   1.000
_cell.angle_alpha   90.00
_cell.angle_beta   90.00
_cell.angle_gamma   90.00
#
_symmetry.space_group_name_H-M   'P 1'
#
loop_
_entity.id
_entity.type
_entity.pdbx_description
1 polymer ?
#
loop_
_entity_poly.entity_id
_entity_poly.type
_entity_poly.pdbx_seq_one_letter_code
_entity_poly.pdbx_strand_id
1 'polypeptide(L)'
;MAENTRYALAQTTAHLLASTRYAAVGNVLLFASAIWNGGYLSAVQVLLFAVLVYLHLRMDFDRRLFADFASGRLKPENFDECRAVLGLGRAANAAEMPQRCLGALKLLKKSICLTAVQCGILAVQIIYR
;
A
#
# COMPACT_ATOMS: atom_id res chain seq x y z
N MET A 1 -22.13 -17.40 10.89
CA MET A 1 -22.37 -16.34 9.87
C MET A 1 -21.30 -15.25 9.92
N ALA A 2 -20.89 -14.75 11.10
CA ALA A 2 -19.86 -13.70 11.23
C ALA A 2 -18.45 -14.09 10.71
N GLU A 3 -18.06 -15.36 10.81
CA GLU A 3 -16.74 -15.82 10.38
C GLU A 3 -16.57 -15.81 8.85
N ASN A 4 -17.57 -16.29 8.10
CA ASN A 4 -17.58 -16.23 6.63
C ASN A 4 -17.44 -14.80 6.11
N THR A 5 -18.07 -13.82 6.77
CA THR A 5 -17.96 -12.40 6.39
C THR A 5 -16.52 -11.87 6.59
N ARG A 6 -15.83 -12.32 7.64
CA ARG A 6 -14.42 -11.93 7.90
C ARG A 6 -13.48 -12.46 6.82
N TYR A 7 -13.66 -13.72 6.40
CA TYR A 7 -12.87 -14.31 5.32
C TYR A 7 -13.14 -13.64 3.97
N ALA A 8 -14.41 -13.37 3.65
CA ALA A 8 -14.81 -12.68 2.41
C ALA A 8 -14.23 -11.25 2.32
N LEU A 9 -14.23 -10.50 3.42
CA LEU A 9 -13.62 -9.16 3.50
C LEU A 9 -12.11 -9.20 3.27
N ALA A 10 -11.42 -10.16 3.89
CA ALA A 10 -9.98 -10.32 3.74
C ALA A 10 -9.59 -10.68 2.30
N GLN A 11 -10.32 -11.62 1.68
CA GLN A 11 -10.09 -12.02 0.29
C GLN A 11 -10.34 -10.87 -0.69
N THR A 12 -11.43 -10.11 -0.51
CA THR A 12 -11.74 -8.94 -1.35
C THR A 12 -10.64 -7.89 -1.24
N THR A 13 -10.17 -7.62 -0.01
CA THR A 13 -9.08 -6.67 0.23
C THR A 13 -7.77 -7.15 -0.39
N ALA A 14 -7.47 -8.46 -0.33
CA ALA A 14 -6.28 -9.03 -0.96
C ALA A 14 -6.30 -8.90 -2.50
N HIS A 15 -7.45 -9.14 -3.14
CA HIS A 15 -7.59 -8.90 -4.58
C HIS A 15 -7.42 -7.42 -4.95
N LEU A 16 -8.01 -6.53 -4.14
CA LEU A 16 -7.91 -5.09 -4.37
C LEU A 16 -6.46 -4.60 -4.22
N LEU A 17 -5.73 -5.09 -3.22
CA LEU A 17 -4.28 -4.84 -3.08
C LEU A 17 -3.44 -5.54 -4.16
N ALA A 18 -3.93 -6.60 -4.81
CA ALA A 18 -3.20 -7.20 -5.94
C ALA A 18 -3.15 -6.23 -7.15
N SER A 19 -4.22 -5.44 -7.34
CA SER A 19 -4.30 -4.48 -8.44
C SER A 19 -3.31 -3.32 -8.33
N THR A 20 -2.81 -3.00 -7.13
CA THR A 20 -1.85 -1.90 -6.93
C THR A 20 -0.48 -2.17 -7.54
N ARG A 21 -0.15 -3.45 -7.81
CA ARG A 21 1.11 -3.80 -8.51
C ARG A 21 1.17 -3.16 -9.89
N TYR A 22 0.03 -3.01 -10.58
CA TYR A 22 -0.03 -2.29 -11.85
C TYR A 22 0.24 -0.79 -11.68
N ALA A 23 -0.25 -0.19 -10.59
CA ALA A 23 0.06 1.20 -10.26
C ALA A 23 1.55 1.39 -9.91
N ALA A 24 2.21 0.40 -9.32
CA ALA A 24 3.66 0.44 -9.09
C ALA A 24 4.45 0.56 -10.39
N VAL A 25 4.09 -0.23 -11.41
CA VAL A 25 4.69 -0.14 -12.75
C VAL A 25 4.46 1.24 -13.36
N GLY A 26 3.23 1.77 -13.27
CA GLY A 26 2.91 3.13 -13.71
C GLY A 26 3.79 4.20 -13.04
N ASN A 27 4.01 4.09 -11.73
CA ASN A 27 4.84 5.04 -10.99
C ASN A 27 6.33 4.96 -11.36
N VAL A 28 6.84 3.78 -11.71
CA VAL A 28 8.20 3.63 -12.26
C VAL A 28 8.33 4.34 -13.59
N LEU A 29 7.33 4.23 -14.47
CA LEU A 29 7.33 4.93 -15.76
C LEU A 29 7.25 6.46 -15.57
N LEU A 30 6.41 6.94 -14.65
CA LEU A 30 6.34 8.36 -14.29
C LEU A 30 7.68 8.87 -13.77
N PHE A 31 8.33 8.10 -12.89
CA PHE A 31 9.63 8.45 -12.35
C PHE A 31 10.72 8.48 -13.43
N ALA A 32 10.77 7.47 -14.30
CA ALA A 32 11.71 7.43 -15.43
C ALA A 32 11.51 8.64 -16.35
N SER A 33 10.26 9.01 -16.64
CA SER A 33 9.92 10.20 -17.41
C SER A 33 10.35 11.49 -16.72
N ALA A 34 10.22 11.58 -15.39
CA ALA A 34 10.67 12.75 -14.62
C ALA A 34 12.19 12.93 -14.63
N ILE A 35 12.95 11.83 -14.53
CA ILE A 35 14.42 11.87 -14.65
C ILE A 35 14.84 12.24 -16.07
N TRP A 36 14.19 11.67 -17.08
CA TRP A 36 14.45 11.99 -18.49
C TRP A 36 14.19 13.45 -18.83
N ASN A 37 13.11 14.03 -18.30
CA ASN A 37 12.76 15.41 -18.58
C ASN A 37 13.70 16.42 -17.89
N GLY A 38 14.30 16.04 -16.76
CA GLY A 38 15.17 16.90 -15.98
C GLY A 38 14.44 18.07 -15.30
N GLY A 39 15.17 18.88 -14.53
CA GLY A 39 14.67 20.12 -13.92
C GLY A 39 14.67 20.12 -12.38
N TYR A 40 14.41 21.29 -11.80
CA TYR A 40 14.49 21.52 -10.35
C TYR A 40 13.52 20.67 -9.53
N LEU A 41 12.41 20.23 -10.13
CA LEU A 41 11.41 19.39 -9.48
C LEU A 41 11.76 17.88 -9.47
N SER A 42 12.86 17.46 -10.12
CA SER A 42 13.25 16.05 -10.16
C SER A 42 13.65 15.52 -8.78
N ALA A 43 14.19 16.36 -7.88
CA ALA A 43 14.47 15.96 -6.50
C ALA A 43 13.19 15.59 -5.73
N VAL A 44 12.10 16.33 -5.95
CA VAL A 44 10.78 16.05 -5.36
C VAL A 44 10.22 14.74 -5.90
N GLN A 45 10.38 14.48 -7.20
CA GLN A 45 9.98 13.21 -7.84
C GLN A 45 10.72 12.00 -7.25
N VAL A 46 12.02 12.11 -6.97
CA VAL A 46 12.80 11.03 -6.30
C VAL A 46 12.24 10.74 -4.91
N LEU A 47 11.96 11.77 -4.11
CA LEU A 47 11.41 11.59 -2.77
C LEU A 47 10.01 10.95 -2.82
N LEU A 48 9.14 11.43 -3.71
CA LEU A 48 7.80 10.84 -3.92
C LEU A 48 7.89 9.39 -4.35
N PHE A 49 8.80 9.08 -5.28
CA PHE A 49 9.02 7.72 -5.75
C PHE A 49 9.47 6.79 -4.61
N ALA A 50 10.41 7.21 -3.77
CA ALA A 50 10.84 6.43 -2.60
C ALA A 50 9.68 6.14 -1.63
N VAL A 51 8.84 7.15 -1.36
CA VAL A 51 7.63 6.99 -0.52
C VAL A 51 6.65 6.01 -1.16
N LEU A 52 6.44 6.09 -2.48
CA LEU A 52 5.55 5.19 -3.22
C LEU A 52 6.08 3.75 -3.25
N VAL A 53 7.38 3.56 -3.44
CA VAL A 53 8.02 2.22 -3.35
C VAL A 53 7.78 1.60 -1.97
N TYR A 54 7.98 2.38 -0.90
CA TYR A 54 7.69 1.92 0.45
C TYR A 54 6.21 1.55 0.64
N LEU A 55 5.29 2.36 0.12
CA LEU A 55 3.86 2.04 0.18
C LEU A 55 3.51 0.78 -0.60
N HIS A 56 4.10 0.57 -1.79
CA HIS A 56 3.87 -0.63 -2.61
C HIS A 56 4.39 -1.90 -1.94
N LEU A 57 5.57 -1.84 -1.33
CA LEU A 57 6.10 -2.95 -0.55
C LEU A 57 5.19 -3.29 0.63
N ARG A 58 4.74 -2.27 1.36
CA ARG A 58 3.80 -2.44 2.48
C ARG A 58 2.46 -3.02 2.03
N MET A 59 1.95 -2.59 0.87
CA MET A 59 0.71 -3.14 0.31
C MET A 59 0.88 -4.60 -0.15
N ASP A 60 2.01 -5.02 -0.74
CA ASP A 60 2.19 -6.44 -1.08
C ASP A 60 2.33 -7.31 0.18
N PHE A 61 2.96 -6.78 1.24
CA PHE A 61 3.00 -7.44 2.54
C PHE A 61 1.59 -7.59 3.14
N ASP A 62 0.82 -6.50 3.23
CA ASP A 62 -0.55 -6.51 3.72
C ASP A 62 -1.43 -7.46 2.90
N ARG A 63 -1.23 -7.52 1.57
CA ARG A 63 -1.93 -8.46 0.68
C ARG A 63 -1.69 -9.92 1.05
N ARG A 64 -0.43 -10.30 1.22
CA ARG A 64 -0.06 -11.68 1.60
C ARG A 64 -0.61 -12.01 2.97
N LEU A 65 -0.51 -11.07 3.91
CA LEU A 65 -1.06 -11.20 5.25
C LEU A 65 -2.58 -11.46 5.23
N PHE A 66 -3.35 -10.68 4.45
CA PHE A 66 -4.79 -10.91 4.31
C PHE A 66 -5.14 -12.21 3.58
N ALA A 67 -4.34 -12.63 2.60
CA ALA A 67 -4.52 -13.92 1.93
C ALA A 67 -4.26 -15.11 2.88
N ASP A 68 -3.27 -14.99 3.77
CA ASP A 68 -2.99 -16.01 4.79
C ASP A 68 -4.06 -16.06 5.87
N PHE A 69 -4.65 -14.91 6.23
CA PHE A 69 -5.84 -14.89 7.07
C PHE A 69 -7.07 -15.49 6.37
N ALA A 70 -7.30 -15.17 5.09
CA ALA A 70 -8.43 -15.67 4.31
C ALA A 70 -8.39 -17.20 4.10
N SER A 71 -7.18 -17.76 3.99
CA SER A 71 -6.96 -19.20 3.84
C SER A 71 -6.91 -19.97 5.16
N GLY A 72 -7.08 -19.29 6.30
CA GLY A 72 -7.01 -19.89 7.64
C GLY A 72 -5.60 -20.36 8.04
N ARG A 73 -4.56 -20.13 7.22
CA ARG A 73 -3.17 -20.49 7.51
C ARG A 73 -2.58 -19.69 8.67
N LEU A 74 -3.08 -18.46 8.87
CA LEU A 74 -2.66 -17.59 9.95
C LEU A 74 -3.90 -17.06 10.66
N LYS A 75 -3.94 -17.17 12.00
CA LYS A 75 -4.99 -16.51 12.80
C LYS A 75 -4.58 -15.08 13.12
N PRO A 76 -5.50 -14.10 13.06
CA PRO A 76 -5.21 -12.70 13.40
C PRO A 76 -4.64 -12.53 14.82
N GLU A 77 -5.11 -13.37 15.75
CA GLU A 77 -4.69 -13.44 17.15
C GLU A 77 -3.19 -13.82 17.26
N ASN A 78 -2.79 -14.92 16.64
CA ASN A 78 -1.40 -15.39 16.63
C ASN A 78 -0.45 -14.35 16.01
N PHE A 79 -0.92 -13.63 14.97
CA PHE A 79 -0.13 -12.56 14.37
C PHE A 79 0.10 -11.38 15.33
N ASP A 80 -0.93 -10.98 16.08
CA ASP A 80 -0.82 -9.89 17.04
C ASP A 80 0.11 -10.27 18.21
N GLU A 81 0.06 -11.52 18.64
CA GLU A 81 0.93 -12.07 19.68
C GLU A 81 2.40 -12.09 19.23
N CYS A 82 2.69 -12.61 18.02
CA CYS A 82 4.02 -12.55 17.44
C CYS A 82 4.53 -11.11 17.26
N ARG A 83 3.65 -10.17 16.89
CA ARG A 83 4.01 -8.76 16.71
C ARG A 83 4.35 -8.08 18.04
N ALA A 84 3.65 -8.44 19.12
CA ALA A 84 3.94 -7.98 20.46
C ALA A 84 5.30 -8.53 20.95
N VAL A 85 5.58 -9.81 20.71
CA VAL A 85 6.87 -10.44 21.06
C VAL A 85 8.04 -9.79 20.30
N LEU A 86 7.86 -9.46 19.03
CA LEU A 86 8.89 -8.83 18.21
C LEU A 86 9.05 -7.31 18.46
N GLY A 87 8.26 -6.70 19.34
CA GLY A 87 8.34 -5.25 19.62
C GLY A 87 7.92 -4.35 18.45
N LEU A 88 7.29 -4.90 17.40
CA LEU A 88 6.93 -4.21 16.16
C LEU A 88 5.62 -3.40 16.26
N GLY A 89 5.12 -3.18 17.47
CA GLY A 89 3.95 -2.36 17.74
C GLY A 89 3.38 -2.58 19.14
N ARG A 90 2.52 -1.66 19.56
CA ARG A 90 1.74 -1.78 20.80
C ARG A 90 0.73 -2.92 20.65
N ALA A 91 0.52 -3.71 21.69
CA ALA A 91 -0.59 -4.64 21.84
C ALA A 91 -1.92 -3.86 21.89
N ALA A 92 -2.32 -3.29 20.76
CA ALA A 92 -3.66 -2.75 20.60
C ALA A 92 -4.59 -3.97 20.51
N ASN A 93 -5.62 -3.99 21.35
CA ASN A 93 -6.70 -4.97 21.35
C ASN A 93 -6.94 -5.51 19.94
N ALA A 94 -6.91 -6.84 19.79
CA ALA A 94 -6.95 -7.52 18.50
C ALA A 94 -7.94 -6.84 17.55
N ALA A 95 -7.41 -6.02 16.63
CA ALA A 95 -8.27 -5.18 15.80
C ALA A 95 -9.08 -6.12 14.92
N GLU A 96 -10.41 -5.98 14.95
CA GLU A 96 -11.28 -6.83 14.15
C GLU A 96 -10.89 -6.71 12.66
N MET A 97 -11.07 -7.80 11.92
CA MET A 97 -10.73 -7.87 10.49
C MET A 97 -11.23 -6.67 9.65
N PRO A 98 -12.44 -6.12 9.85
CA PRO A 98 -12.90 -4.94 9.12
C PRO A 98 -12.03 -3.69 9.37
N GLN A 99 -11.57 -3.50 10.61
CA GLN A 99 -10.75 -2.36 10.99
C GLN A 99 -9.35 -2.45 10.35
N ARG A 100 -8.81 -3.67 10.22
CA ARG A 100 -7.57 -3.93 9.47
C ARG A 100 -7.72 -3.63 7.98
N CYS A 101 -8.82 -4.07 7.38
CA CYS A 101 -9.14 -3.80 5.97
C CYS A 101 -9.29 -2.29 5.71
N LEU A 102 -9.95 -1.55 6.61
CA LEU A 102 -10.06 -0.08 6.53
C LEU A 102 -8.68 0.60 6.62
N GLY A 103 -7.78 0.08 7.46
CA GLY A 103 -6.39 0.55 7.54
C GLY A 103 -5.65 0.41 6.21
N ALA A 104 -5.71 -0.78 5.60
CA ALA A 104 -5.12 -1.05 4.29
C ALA A 104 -5.75 -0.20 3.17
N LEU A 105 -7.07 0.01 3.21
CA LEU A 105 -7.76 0.88 2.25
C LEU A 105 -7.32 2.36 2.40
N LYS A 106 -7.09 2.83 3.62
CA LYS A 106 -6.55 4.18 3.86
C LYS A 106 -5.14 4.33 3.26
N LEU A 107 -4.31 3.30 3.37
CA LEU A 107 -2.98 3.25 2.73
C LEU A 107 -3.09 3.29 1.20
N LEU A 108 -4.02 2.53 0.62
CA LEU A 108 -4.29 2.57 -0.81
C LEU A 108 -4.68 3.98 -1.28
N LYS A 109 -5.63 4.63 -0.60
CA LYS A 109 -6.07 5.99 -0.94
C LYS A 109 -4.91 6.98 -0.91
N LYS A 110 -3.98 6.84 0.06
CA LYS A 110 -2.76 7.65 0.11
C LYS A 110 -1.86 7.40 -1.10
N SER A 111 -1.65 6.14 -1.48
CA SER A 111 -0.84 5.80 -2.66
C SER A 111 -1.42 6.39 -3.95
N ILE A 112 -2.74 6.33 -4.14
CA ILE A 112 -3.42 6.92 -5.30
C ILE A 112 -3.26 8.45 -5.31
N CYS A 113 -3.46 9.09 -4.16
CA CYS A 113 -3.27 10.54 -4.03
C CYS A 113 -1.83 10.97 -4.35
N LEU A 114 -0.84 10.28 -3.79
CA LEU A 114 0.58 10.53 -4.08
C LEU A 114 0.92 10.33 -5.56
N THR A 115 0.36 9.31 -6.19
CA THR A 115 0.53 9.05 -7.63
C THR A 115 -0.06 10.21 -8.45
N ALA A 116 -1.24 10.72 -8.09
CA ALA A 116 -1.84 11.87 -8.77
C ALA A 116 -0.99 13.14 -8.61
N VAL A 117 -0.41 13.37 -7.43
CA VAL A 117 0.54 14.47 -7.21
C VAL A 117 1.78 14.30 -8.10
N GLN A 118 2.32 13.07 -8.19
CA GLN A 118 3.47 12.77 -9.04
C GLN A 118 3.19 13.06 -10.52
N CYS A 119 2.00 12.70 -11.02
CA CYS A 119 1.54 13.07 -12.36
C CYS A 119 1.47 14.58 -12.56
N GLY A 120 0.90 15.32 -11.61
CA GLY A 120 0.78 16.77 -11.68
C GLY A 120 2.14 17.47 -11.75
N ILE A 121 3.09 17.03 -10.92
CA ILE A 121 4.46 17.56 -10.93
C ILE A 121 5.12 17.29 -12.29
N LEU A 122 4.97 16.08 -12.84
CA LEU A 122 5.53 15.74 -14.15
C LEU A 122 4.91 16.61 -15.26
N ALA A 123 3.60 16.85 -15.21
CA ALA A 123 2.92 17.73 -16.18
C ALA A 123 3.46 19.17 -16.11
N VAL A 124 3.66 19.70 -14.90
CA VAL A 124 4.30 21.01 -14.70
C VAL A 124 5.72 21.00 -15.25
N GLN A 125 6.53 19.97 -14.97
CA GLN A 125 7.88 19.86 -15.54
C GLN A 125 7.86 19.89 -17.07
N ILE A 126 6.91 19.22 -17.72
CA ILE A 126 6.80 19.21 -19.19
C ILE A 126 6.37 20.58 -19.74
N ILE A 127 5.46 21.28 -19.06
CA ILE A 127 4.94 22.59 -19.51
C ILE A 127 5.99 23.70 -19.37
N TYR A 128 6.80 23.67 -18.32
CA TYR A 128 7.76 24.73 -17.97
C TYR A 128 9.22 24.40 -18.37
N ARG A 129 9.43 23.36 -19.18
CA ARG A 129 10.74 23.01 -19.76
C ARG A 129 10.95 23.70 -21.09
#